data_AF-A0A1M7APH1-F1
#
_entry.id   AF-A0A1M7APH1-F1
#
_cell.length_a   1.000
_cell.length_b   1.000
_cell.length_c   1.000
_cell.angle_alpha   90.00
_cell.angle_beta   90.00
_cell.angle_gamma   90.00
#
_symmetry.space_group_name_H-M   'P 1'
#
loop_
_entity.id
_entity.type
_entity.pdbx_description
1 polymer ?
#
loop_
_entity_poly.entity_id
_entity_poly.type
_entity_poly.pdbx_seq_one_letter_code
_entity_poly.pdbx_strand_id
1 'polypeptide(L)'
;MKIVSSNLIKHLAASALAITSVTAPLAAESALLSISAITYEQTGYRPDCASSFGGTAMGSGLSSLLGAVSFETSDCIAPVGNYFAFTGEMIFTVSNGDELFADYYGSLTPTIYPSIFSLTKSAFKITGGTGNFLGAKGDGTLQGVQNIVTGIGLMQLTGQIAQAKKNRGKSEPLLFYQRASDSPDDSTIVYAGLDNSLFPGSTSLGDNFYQDQNGQLLAINALPVSGSFSLLGIGLAGFMVMRRRKISNS
;
A
#
# COMPACT_ATOMS: atom_id res chain seq x y z
N MET A 1 47.90 -8.24 -88.32
CA MET A 1 48.87 -8.67 -87.29
C MET A 1 48.16 -8.61 -85.94
N LYS A 2 47.96 -9.79 -85.32
CA LYS A 2 47.85 -10.08 -83.87
C LYS A 2 46.83 -9.37 -82.93
N ILE A 3 45.96 -10.23 -82.36
CA ILE A 3 45.58 -10.40 -80.91
C ILE A 3 44.52 -9.42 -80.38
N VAL A 4 43.27 -9.82 -80.03
CA VAL A 4 42.73 -10.77 -79.01
C VAL A 4 42.75 -10.25 -77.55
N SER A 5 41.59 -10.41 -76.89
CA SER A 5 41.32 -10.39 -75.43
C SER A 5 41.09 -9.00 -74.80
N SER A 6 40.30 -8.82 -73.73
CA SER A 6 39.58 -9.74 -72.86
C SER A 6 38.50 -9.00 -72.05
N ASN A 7 37.54 -9.79 -71.61
CA ASN A 7 36.44 -9.58 -70.67
C ASN A 7 36.79 -8.95 -69.30
N LEU A 8 35.84 -8.14 -68.79
CA LEU A 8 35.08 -8.34 -67.54
C LEU A 8 35.81 -8.22 -66.18
N ILE A 9 35.57 -7.13 -65.45
CA ILE A 9 35.49 -7.13 -63.98
C ILE A 9 34.34 -6.22 -63.52
N LYS A 10 33.30 -6.86 -62.99
CA LYS A 10 32.27 -6.25 -62.12
C LYS A 10 32.92 -6.01 -60.77
N HIS A 11 32.79 -4.82 -60.16
CA HIS A 11 32.70 -4.73 -58.70
C HIS A 11 31.87 -3.51 -58.28
N LEU A 12 30.79 -3.83 -57.58
CA LEU A 12 29.91 -2.94 -56.83
C LEU A 12 30.71 -2.21 -55.75
N ALA A 13 30.63 -0.89 -55.70
CA ALA A 13 30.94 -0.14 -54.49
C ALA A 13 29.61 0.19 -53.80
N ALA A 14 29.32 -0.55 -52.74
CA ALA A 14 28.13 -0.39 -51.92
C ALA A 14 28.19 0.93 -51.13
N SER A 15 27.13 1.72 -51.23
CA SER A 15 26.92 2.91 -50.42
C SER A 15 26.72 2.53 -48.95
N ALA A 16 27.70 2.83 -48.10
CA ALA A 16 27.54 2.75 -46.64
C ALA A 16 26.89 4.04 -46.12
N LEU A 17 25.56 4.10 -46.15
CA LEU A 17 24.80 5.09 -45.36
C LEU A 17 24.77 4.61 -43.91
N ALA A 18 25.63 5.17 -43.06
CA ALA A 18 25.55 5.01 -41.62
C ALA A 18 24.26 5.70 -41.13
N ILE A 19 23.21 4.91 -40.91
CA ILE A 19 22.02 5.36 -40.20
C ILE A 19 22.42 5.46 -38.72
N THR A 20 22.81 6.65 -38.28
CA THR A 20 22.83 6.97 -36.85
C THR A 20 21.39 7.05 -36.39
N SER A 21 20.81 5.91 -35.99
CA SER A 21 19.52 5.87 -35.32
C SER A 21 19.68 6.56 -33.97
N VAL A 22 19.32 7.84 -33.91
CA VAL A 22 19.08 8.54 -32.65
C VAL A 22 17.86 7.86 -32.02
N THR A 23 18.10 6.89 -31.14
CA THR A 23 17.07 6.39 -30.24
C THR A 23 16.78 7.51 -29.25
N ALA A 24 15.86 8.41 -29.59
CA ALA A 24 15.29 9.30 -28.60
C ALA A 24 14.69 8.42 -27.49
N PRO A 25 15.03 8.64 -26.22
CA PRO A 25 14.40 7.90 -25.14
C PRO A 25 12.89 8.15 -25.22
N LEU A 26 12.13 7.06 -25.36
CA LEU A 26 10.67 7.09 -25.40
C LEU A 26 10.20 7.56 -24.02
N ALA A 27 9.86 8.85 -23.89
CA ALA A 27 9.24 9.34 -22.66
C ALA A 27 7.94 8.55 -22.45
N ALA A 28 7.87 7.80 -21.35
CA ALA A 28 6.64 7.14 -20.93
C ALA A 28 5.62 8.23 -20.63
N GLU A 29 4.43 8.12 -21.22
CA GLU A 29 3.35 9.09 -21.01
C GLU A 29 2.82 8.90 -19.58
N SER A 30 2.97 9.94 -18.75
CA SER A 30 2.57 9.96 -17.35
C SER A 30 1.18 10.56 -17.20
N ALA A 31 0.28 9.88 -16.50
CA ALA A 31 -1.06 10.33 -16.16
C ALA A 31 -1.13 10.72 -14.67
N LEU A 32 -1.97 11.70 -14.34
CA LEU A 32 -2.26 12.06 -12.95
C LEU A 32 -3.08 10.96 -12.29
N LEU A 33 -2.63 10.53 -11.11
CA LEU A 33 -3.32 9.57 -10.27
C LEU A 33 -3.83 10.29 -9.02
N SER A 34 -5.14 10.20 -8.78
CA SER A 34 -5.78 10.62 -7.54
C SER A 34 -6.70 9.51 -7.07
N ILE A 35 -6.61 9.11 -5.80
CA ILE A 35 -7.45 8.10 -5.17
C ILE A 35 -7.92 8.63 -3.82
N SER A 36 -9.21 8.56 -3.53
CA SER A 36 -9.77 8.80 -2.18
C SER A 36 -10.36 7.51 -1.65
N ALA A 37 -10.00 7.13 -0.43
CA ALA A 37 -10.27 5.80 0.12
C ALA A 37 -10.65 5.84 1.60
N ILE A 38 -11.50 4.89 2.00
CA ILE A 38 -11.74 4.51 3.38
C ILE A 38 -10.98 3.21 3.63
N THR A 39 -10.32 3.13 4.78
CA THR A 39 -9.44 2.02 5.11
C THR A 39 -9.80 1.44 6.47
N TYR A 40 -9.44 0.19 6.68
CA TYR A 40 -9.50 -0.49 7.94
C TYR A 40 -8.19 -1.23 8.16
N GLU A 41 -7.45 -0.86 9.19
CA GLU A 41 -6.18 -1.50 9.55
C GLU A 41 -6.35 -2.40 10.77
N GLN A 42 -5.86 -3.62 10.62
CA GLN A 42 -5.65 -4.56 11.69
C GLN A 42 -4.14 -4.65 11.97
N THR A 43 -3.76 -4.35 13.20
CA THR A 43 -2.37 -4.38 13.67
C THR A 43 -2.07 -5.64 14.46
N GLY A 44 -0.80 -6.03 14.55
CA GLY A 44 -0.39 -7.17 15.36
C GLY A 44 1.09 -7.48 15.29
N TYR A 45 1.44 -8.66 15.82
CA TYR A 45 2.81 -9.17 15.77
C TYR A 45 3.21 -9.50 14.33
N ARG A 46 4.37 -9.00 13.91
CA ARG A 46 4.89 -9.16 12.56
C ARG A 46 6.40 -9.44 12.58
N PRO A 47 6.82 -10.71 12.47
CA PRO A 47 8.21 -11.12 12.74
C PRO A 47 9.22 -10.60 11.71
N ASP A 48 8.77 -10.28 10.51
CA ASP A 48 9.53 -9.68 9.42
C ASP A 48 9.81 -8.18 9.63
N CYS A 49 9.13 -7.55 10.59
CA CYS A 49 9.39 -6.17 10.96
C CYS A 49 10.47 -6.05 12.02
N ALA A 50 11.34 -5.04 11.89
CA ALA A 50 12.37 -4.76 12.89
C ALA A 50 11.78 -4.44 14.29
N SER A 51 10.58 -3.86 14.34
CA SER A 51 9.81 -3.62 15.56
C SER A 51 9.04 -4.85 16.06
N SER A 52 9.04 -5.95 15.30
CA SER A 52 8.16 -7.11 15.48
C SER A 52 6.66 -6.76 15.47
N PHE A 53 6.31 -5.60 14.92
CA PHE A 53 4.96 -5.04 14.93
C PHE A 53 4.64 -4.39 13.59
N GLY A 54 3.41 -4.56 13.14
CA GLY A 54 2.95 -4.05 11.86
C GLY A 54 1.44 -4.21 11.71
N GLY A 55 0.94 -3.98 10.51
CA GLY A 55 -0.47 -4.14 10.20
C GLY A 55 -0.74 -4.67 8.80
N THR A 56 -1.99 -5.05 8.61
CA THR A 56 -2.61 -5.26 7.31
C THR A 56 -3.80 -4.33 7.22
N ALA A 57 -3.90 -3.54 6.16
CA ALA A 57 -5.07 -2.71 5.93
C ALA A 57 -5.81 -3.14 4.68
N MET A 58 -7.11 -3.00 4.70
CA MET A 58 -7.94 -3.15 3.52
C MET A 58 -8.83 -1.94 3.35
N GLY A 59 -9.26 -1.67 2.12
CA GLY A 59 -10.19 -0.60 1.90
C GLY A 59 -10.66 -0.48 0.47
N SER A 60 -11.50 0.52 0.28
CA SER A 60 -12.16 0.80 -0.98
C SER A 60 -12.13 2.30 -1.23
N GLY A 61 -12.05 2.67 -2.51
CA GLY A 61 -11.95 4.04 -2.92
C GLY A 61 -12.34 4.30 -4.36
N LEU A 62 -12.24 5.57 -4.73
CA LEU A 62 -12.50 6.05 -6.07
C LEU A 62 -11.27 6.76 -6.62
N SER A 63 -10.94 6.46 -7.86
CA SER A 63 -9.91 7.13 -8.64
C SER A 63 -10.50 7.83 -9.84
N SER A 64 -10.05 9.06 -10.10
CA SER A 64 -10.39 9.78 -11.34
C SER A 64 -9.82 9.11 -12.59
N LEU A 65 -8.73 8.34 -12.45
CA LEU A 65 -8.08 7.65 -13.55
C LEU A 65 -8.50 6.18 -13.64
N LEU A 66 -8.63 5.50 -12.50
CA LEU A 66 -8.82 4.04 -12.43
C LEU A 66 -10.29 3.62 -12.18
N GLY A 67 -11.18 4.56 -11.86
CA GLY A 67 -12.53 4.25 -11.41
C GLY A 67 -12.55 3.69 -9.98
N ALA A 68 -13.45 2.76 -9.70
CA ALA A 68 -13.52 2.11 -8.39
C ALA A 68 -12.32 1.20 -8.17
N VAL A 69 -11.73 1.32 -6.98
CA VAL A 69 -10.56 0.55 -6.55
C VAL A 69 -10.80 -0.06 -5.18
N SER A 70 -10.31 -1.27 -4.97
CA SER A 70 -10.01 -1.79 -3.63
C SER A 70 -8.51 -1.80 -3.45
N PHE A 71 -8.05 -1.78 -2.20
CA PHE A 71 -6.64 -2.02 -1.93
C PHE A 71 -6.45 -2.83 -0.66
N GLU A 72 -5.36 -3.57 -0.66
CA GLU A 72 -4.81 -4.29 0.47
C GLU A 72 -3.40 -3.74 0.72
N THR A 73 -3.06 -3.52 1.98
CA THR A 73 -1.72 -3.12 2.37
C THR A 73 -1.21 -4.05 3.45
N SER A 74 0.12 -4.12 3.54
CA SER A 74 0.74 -4.59 4.76
C SER A 74 1.98 -3.76 5.04
N ASP A 75 2.17 -3.38 6.30
CA ASP A 75 3.28 -2.55 6.73
C ASP A 75 3.95 -3.05 8.01
N CYS A 76 5.14 -2.50 8.23
CA CYS A 76 5.87 -2.53 9.47
C CYS A 76 5.73 -1.18 10.16
N ILE A 77 5.36 -1.20 11.43
CA ILE A 77 5.06 0.00 12.22
C ILE A 77 6.02 0.05 13.39
N ALA A 78 6.68 1.18 13.57
CA ALA A 78 7.65 1.39 14.64
C ALA A 78 7.39 2.71 15.38
N PRO A 79 7.41 2.71 16.71
CA PRO A 79 7.33 3.95 17.48
C PRO A 79 8.62 4.77 17.31
N VAL A 80 8.47 6.07 17.08
CA VAL A 80 9.58 7.03 16.99
C VAL A 80 9.22 8.27 17.81
N GLY A 81 9.68 8.30 19.06
CA GLY A 81 9.33 9.38 19.99
C GLY A 81 7.82 9.42 20.25
N ASN A 82 7.14 10.45 19.75
CA ASN A 82 5.70 10.67 19.93
C ASN A 82 4.87 10.40 18.67
N TYR A 83 5.40 9.70 17.67
CA TYR A 83 4.69 9.31 16.46
C TYR A 83 5.06 7.88 16.05
N PHE A 84 4.38 7.32 15.05
CA PHE A 84 4.74 6.03 14.46
C PHE A 84 5.26 6.23 13.05
N ALA A 85 6.38 5.61 12.72
CA ALA A 85 6.84 5.47 11.34
C ALA A 85 6.30 4.15 10.78
N PHE A 86 5.90 4.16 9.50
CA PHE A 86 5.48 2.95 8.81
C PHE A 86 6.16 2.84 7.44
N THR A 87 6.36 1.60 7.00
CA THR A 87 6.77 1.25 5.64
C THR A 87 6.12 -0.05 5.25
N GLY A 88 5.63 -0.15 4.02
CA GLY A 88 4.91 -1.33 3.59
C GLY A 88 4.74 -1.41 2.09
N GLU A 89 3.95 -2.40 1.70
CA GLU A 89 3.54 -2.67 0.33
C GLU A 89 2.02 -2.55 0.24
N MET A 90 1.54 -2.08 -0.91
CA MET A 90 0.13 -1.96 -1.21
C MET A 90 -0.20 -2.48 -2.60
N ILE A 91 -1.36 -3.11 -2.70
CA ILE A 91 -1.93 -3.65 -3.93
C ILE A 91 -3.25 -2.93 -4.16
N PHE A 92 -3.42 -2.27 -5.31
CA PHE A 92 -4.72 -1.77 -5.75
C PHE A 92 -5.30 -2.74 -6.76
N THR A 93 -6.54 -3.16 -6.56
CA THR A 93 -7.31 -3.91 -7.55
C THR A 93 -8.35 -2.99 -8.17
N VAL A 94 -8.29 -2.83 -9.48
CA VAL A 94 -9.26 -2.01 -10.23
C VAL A 94 -10.44 -2.87 -10.70
N SER A 95 -11.50 -2.23 -11.18
CA SER A 95 -12.78 -2.91 -11.50
C SER A 95 -12.69 -4.03 -12.56
N ASN A 96 -11.67 -4.02 -13.42
CA ASN A 96 -11.46 -5.08 -14.42
C ASN A 96 -10.63 -6.27 -13.88
N GLY A 97 -10.23 -6.25 -12.60
CA GLY A 97 -9.41 -7.28 -11.96
C GLY A 97 -7.90 -7.10 -12.13
N ASP A 98 -7.45 -6.10 -12.89
CA ASP A 98 -6.02 -5.79 -12.95
C ASP A 98 -5.54 -5.19 -11.63
N GLU A 99 -4.25 -5.37 -11.34
CA GLU A 99 -3.61 -4.94 -10.09
C GLU A 99 -2.50 -3.94 -10.35
N LEU A 100 -2.34 -3.01 -9.41
CA LEU A 100 -1.18 -2.12 -9.28
C LEU A 100 -0.47 -2.41 -7.98
N PHE A 101 0.86 -2.53 -8.04
CA PHE A 101 1.71 -2.75 -6.89
C PHE A 101 2.46 -1.47 -6.55
N ALA A 102 2.53 -1.12 -5.27
CA ALA A 102 3.30 0.02 -4.81
C ALA A 102 3.95 -0.22 -3.45
N ASP A 103 5.12 0.35 -3.25
CA ASP A 103 5.73 0.51 -1.94
C ASP A 103 5.23 1.83 -1.34
N TYR A 104 5.06 1.90 -0.03
CA TYR A 104 4.70 3.13 0.65
C TYR A 104 5.40 3.28 2.00
N TYR A 105 5.51 4.51 2.46
CA TYR A 105 6.09 4.85 3.75
C TYR A 105 5.52 6.16 4.27
N GLY A 106 5.70 6.43 5.56
CA GLY A 106 5.28 7.69 6.15
C GLY A 106 5.30 7.68 7.66
N SER A 107 4.50 8.57 8.25
CA SER A 107 4.35 8.67 9.70
C SER A 107 2.92 8.97 10.11
N LEU A 108 2.45 8.28 11.14
CA LEU A 108 1.22 8.60 11.87
C LEU A 108 1.59 9.54 13.02
N THR A 109 1.19 10.81 12.92
CA THR A 109 1.46 11.83 13.93
C THR A 109 0.16 12.16 14.70
N PRO A 110 0.19 12.24 16.05
CA PRO A 110 -0.98 12.61 16.83
C PRO A 110 -1.60 13.95 16.39
N THR A 111 -2.93 14.03 16.45
CA THR A 111 -3.66 15.29 16.31
C THR A 111 -4.07 15.85 17.66
N ILE A 112 -4.85 16.93 17.66
CA ILE A 112 -5.53 17.44 18.87
C ILE A 112 -6.56 16.44 19.44
N TYR A 113 -7.02 15.49 18.63
CA TYR A 113 -7.90 14.42 19.06
C TYR A 113 -7.06 13.17 19.36
N PRO A 114 -7.05 12.66 20.62
CA PRO A 114 -6.12 11.61 21.05
C PRO A 114 -6.17 10.31 20.24
N SER A 115 -7.34 9.95 19.72
CA SER A 115 -7.53 8.73 18.92
C SER A 115 -7.25 8.94 17.43
N ILE A 116 -7.09 10.18 16.96
CA ILE A 116 -6.93 10.49 15.53
C ILE A 116 -5.50 10.89 15.23
N PHE A 117 -4.91 10.19 14.28
CA PHE A 117 -3.55 10.40 13.81
C PHE A 117 -3.59 10.87 12.36
N SER A 118 -2.73 11.83 12.01
CA SER A 118 -2.58 12.28 10.63
C SER A 118 -1.42 11.56 9.94
N LEU A 119 -1.64 11.19 8.68
CA LEU A 119 -0.59 10.75 7.79
C LEU A 119 0.28 11.96 7.42
N THR A 120 1.56 11.87 7.73
CA THR A 120 2.54 12.95 7.56
C THR A 120 3.81 12.39 6.96
N LYS A 121 4.45 13.18 6.07
CA LYS A 121 5.65 12.75 5.33
C LYS A 121 5.45 11.42 4.60
N SER A 122 4.22 11.16 4.16
CA SER A 122 3.83 9.88 3.58
C SER A 122 3.89 9.94 2.06
N ALA A 123 4.50 8.92 1.45
CA ALA A 123 4.67 8.81 0.01
C ALA A 123 4.53 7.35 -0.45
N PHE A 124 4.17 7.17 -1.72
CA PHE A 124 4.10 5.87 -2.37
C PHE A 124 4.90 5.87 -3.66
N LYS A 125 5.27 4.68 -4.10
CA LYS A 125 5.96 4.43 -5.36
C LYS A 125 5.37 3.21 -6.03
N ILE A 126 4.79 3.38 -7.20
CA ILE A 126 4.27 2.28 -8.02
C ILE A 126 5.46 1.47 -8.55
N THR A 127 5.49 0.20 -8.19
CA THR A 127 6.55 -0.75 -8.51
C THR A 127 6.17 -1.64 -9.69
N GLY A 128 4.89 -1.80 -10.00
CA GLY A 128 4.43 -2.56 -11.15
C GLY A 128 2.92 -2.71 -11.20
N GLY A 129 2.47 -3.68 -11.98
CA GLY A 129 1.08 -4.06 -12.09
C GLY A 129 0.89 -5.25 -13.02
N THR A 130 -0.35 -5.71 -13.14
CA THR A 130 -0.77 -6.80 -14.02
C THR A 130 -1.60 -6.25 -15.20
N GLY A 131 -1.87 -7.08 -16.20
CA GLY A 131 -2.75 -6.73 -17.31
C GLY A 131 -2.39 -5.41 -18.00
N ASN A 132 -3.31 -4.44 -17.95
CA ASN A 132 -3.13 -3.11 -18.54
C ASN A 132 -2.09 -2.24 -17.81
N PHE A 133 -1.66 -2.64 -16.62
CA PHE A 133 -0.64 -1.95 -15.82
C PHE A 133 0.70 -2.66 -15.80
N LEU A 134 0.92 -3.62 -16.69
CA LEU A 134 2.19 -4.33 -16.79
C LEU A 134 3.34 -3.33 -17.03
N GLY A 135 4.28 -3.28 -16.08
CA GLY A 135 5.42 -2.36 -16.13
C GLY A 135 5.08 -0.92 -15.75
N ALA A 136 3.93 -0.67 -15.11
CA ALA A 136 3.61 0.63 -14.55
C ALA A 136 4.66 1.08 -13.53
N LYS A 137 4.98 2.37 -13.57
CA LYS A 137 5.86 3.07 -12.63
C LYS A 137 5.23 4.39 -12.26
N GLY A 138 5.58 4.92 -11.09
CA GLY A 138 4.98 6.16 -10.63
C GLY A 138 5.31 6.41 -9.18
N ASP A 139 4.91 7.56 -8.69
CA ASP A 139 5.12 7.99 -7.32
C ASP A 139 4.15 9.11 -6.96
N GLY A 140 4.02 9.34 -5.66
CA GLY A 140 3.14 10.37 -5.14
C GLY A 140 3.16 10.45 -3.63
N THR A 141 2.21 11.21 -3.11
CA THR A 141 2.03 11.46 -1.68
C THR A 141 0.76 10.80 -1.16
N LEU A 142 0.77 10.42 0.12
CA LEU A 142 -0.42 10.03 0.86
C LEU A 142 -0.72 11.10 1.89
N GLN A 143 -1.99 11.44 2.02
CA GLN A 143 -2.52 12.33 3.05
C GLN A 143 -3.75 11.69 3.65
N GLY A 144 -4.10 12.04 4.88
CA GLY A 144 -5.27 11.47 5.51
C GLY A 144 -5.14 11.36 7.02
N VAL A 145 -6.11 10.69 7.60
CA VAL A 145 -6.18 10.45 9.04
C VAL A 145 -6.57 9.02 9.33
N GLN A 146 -6.22 8.56 10.53
CA GLN A 146 -6.58 7.25 11.03
C GLN A 146 -7.01 7.33 12.49
N ASN A 147 -8.14 6.70 12.79
CA ASN A 147 -8.55 6.44 14.15
C ASN A 147 -7.85 5.19 14.64
N ILE A 148 -6.87 5.36 15.53
CA ILE A 148 -6.03 4.25 16.00
C ILE A 148 -6.80 3.28 16.88
N VAL A 149 -7.93 3.68 17.48
CA VAL A 149 -8.77 2.82 18.33
C VAL A 149 -9.70 1.96 17.49
N THR A 150 -10.21 2.47 16.38
CA THR A 150 -11.12 1.71 15.51
C THR A 150 -10.41 1.06 14.34
N GLY A 151 -9.17 1.45 14.04
CA GLY A 151 -8.44 1.05 12.84
C GLY A 151 -8.92 1.74 11.55
N ILE A 152 -9.97 2.57 11.61
CA ILE A 152 -10.57 3.20 10.43
C ILE A 152 -9.72 4.38 9.97
N GLY A 153 -9.36 4.41 8.69
CA GLY A 153 -8.67 5.52 8.05
C GLY A 153 -9.46 6.17 6.91
N LEU A 154 -9.14 7.43 6.67
CA LEU A 154 -9.54 8.20 5.49
C LEU A 154 -8.25 8.64 4.80
N MET A 155 -8.03 8.19 3.57
CA MET A 155 -6.79 8.43 2.83
C MET A 155 -7.05 9.06 1.47
N GLN A 156 -6.16 9.96 1.08
CA GLN A 156 -6.05 10.50 -0.26
C GLN A 156 -4.64 10.24 -0.79
N LEU A 157 -4.55 9.57 -1.93
CA LEU A 157 -3.31 9.39 -2.67
C LEU A 157 -3.31 10.30 -3.88
N THR A 158 -2.22 11.04 -4.07
CA THR A 158 -2.06 11.93 -5.22
C THR A 158 -0.66 11.77 -5.80
N GLY A 159 -0.57 11.57 -7.11
CA GLY A 159 0.71 11.28 -7.77
C GLY A 159 0.59 11.16 -9.27
N GLN A 160 1.56 10.48 -9.86
CA GLN A 160 1.62 10.20 -11.29
C GLN A 160 1.89 8.72 -11.54
N ILE A 161 1.33 8.20 -12.62
CA ILE A 161 1.56 6.84 -13.10
C ILE A 161 1.90 6.88 -14.59
N ALA A 162 2.98 6.21 -14.97
CA ALA A 162 3.42 6.03 -16.34
C ALA A 162 3.47 4.53 -16.67
N GLN A 163 3.04 4.16 -17.88
CA GLN A 163 3.17 2.79 -18.36
C GLN A 163 4.45 2.61 -19.18
N ALA A 164 5.15 1.50 -18.97
CA ALA A 164 6.19 1.07 -19.89
C ALA A 164 5.52 0.55 -21.18
N LYS A 165 5.51 1.37 -22.24
CA LYS A 165 4.93 1.03 -23.56
C LYS A 165 5.29 -0.40 -24.00
N LYS A 166 4.27 -1.24 -24.24
CA LYS A 166 4.41 -2.51 -24.96
C LYS A 166 4.73 -2.23 -26.44
N ASN A 167 5.78 -2.87 -26.97
CA ASN A 167 6.20 -2.72 -28.36
C ASN A 167 5.08 -3.07 -29.36
N ARG A 168 5.05 -2.33 -30.47
CA ARG A 168 4.07 -2.33 -31.57
C ARG A 168 3.60 -3.73 -32.00
N GLY A 169 2.30 -3.94 -31.86
CA GLY A 169 1.53 -4.95 -32.58
C GLY A 169 0.04 -4.68 -32.40
N LYS A 170 -0.50 -3.73 -33.20
CA LYS A 170 -1.91 -3.28 -33.20
C LYS A 170 -2.44 -2.88 -31.81
N SER A 171 -2.01 -1.72 -31.33
CA SER A 171 -2.67 -1.04 -30.22
C SER A 171 -3.89 -0.29 -30.75
N GLU A 172 -5.08 -0.80 -30.45
CA GLU A 172 -6.27 0.05 -30.29
C GLU A 172 -5.90 1.15 -29.27
N PRO A 173 -6.25 2.42 -29.52
CA PRO A 173 -6.04 3.47 -28.53
C PRO A 173 -6.80 3.09 -27.26
N LEU A 174 -6.12 3.18 -26.11
CA LEU A 174 -6.79 3.18 -24.81
C LEU A 174 -7.73 4.39 -24.80
N LEU A 175 -8.98 4.17 -25.19
CA LEU A 175 -10.07 5.07 -24.90
C LEU A 175 -10.24 5.04 -23.39
N PHE A 176 -9.56 5.95 -22.69
CA PHE A 176 -9.97 6.38 -21.37
C PHE A 176 -11.46 6.74 -21.49
N TYR A 177 -12.33 6.00 -20.82
CA TYR A 177 -13.75 6.32 -20.77
C TYR A 177 -13.89 7.68 -20.06
N GLN A 178 -13.76 8.77 -20.82
CA GLN A 178 -14.36 10.05 -20.50
C GLN A 178 -15.87 9.88 -20.69
N ARG A 179 -16.51 9.24 -19.70
CA ARG A 179 -17.89 9.58 -19.38
C ARG A 179 -17.82 10.46 -18.14
N ALA A 180 -17.48 11.72 -18.36
CA ALA A 180 -17.96 12.76 -17.48
C ALA A 180 -19.49 12.65 -17.51
N SER A 181 -20.06 12.15 -16.42
CA SER A 181 -21.50 12.25 -16.20
C SER A 181 -21.79 13.73 -15.95
N ASP A 182 -22.34 14.43 -16.94
CA ASP A 182 -22.96 15.74 -16.79
C ASP A 182 -24.28 15.60 -16.01
N SER A 183 -24.19 15.14 -14.76
CA SER A 183 -25.32 15.13 -13.83
C SER A 183 -24.85 15.69 -12.48
N PRO A 184 -25.36 16.86 -12.04
CA PRO A 184 -24.92 17.49 -10.78
C PRO A 184 -25.33 16.75 -9.51
N ASP A 185 -26.07 15.63 -9.62
CA ASP A 185 -26.78 15.01 -8.49
C ASP A 185 -26.37 13.54 -8.23
N ASP A 186 -25.12 13.15 -8.50
CA ASP A 186 -24.65 11.80 -8.16
C ASP A 186 -23.35 11.81 -7.34
N SER A 187 -23.34 12.62 -6.27
CA SER A 187 -22.46 12.40 -5.12
C SER A 187 -23.06 11.37 -4.16
N THR A 188 -23.56 10.25 -4.69
CA THR A 188 -23.78 9.07 -3.85
C THR A 188 -22.41 8.47 -3.58
N ILE A 189 -21.86 8.81 -2.41
CA ILE A 189 -20.77 8.06 -1.79
C ILE A 189 -21.28 6.62 -1.74
N VAL A 190 -20.80 5.77 -2.64
CA VAL A 190 -21.06 4.34 -2.58
C VAL A 190 -20.34 3.85 -1.32
N TYR A 191 -21.08 3.86 -0.20
CA TYR A 191 -20.82 3.04 0.96
C TYR A 191 -20.93 1.59 0.48
N ALA A 192 -19.85 1.07 -0.13
CA ALA A 192 -19.62 -0.35 -0.14
C ALA A 192 -19.38 -0.70 1.34
N GLY A 193 -20.47 -1.10 2.00
CA GLY A 193 -20.53 -1.34 3.43
C GLY A 193 -19.41 -2.27 3.85
N LEU A 194 -18.49 -1.74 4.64
CA LEU A 194 -17.72 -2.54 5.57
C LEU A 194 -18.73 -3.07 6.58
N ASP A 195 -19.19 -4.30 6.37
CA ASP A 195 -19.93 -5.01 7.38
C ASP A 195 -18.96 -5.28 8.54
N ASN A 196 -19.23 -4.68 9.70
CA ASN A 196 -18.46 -4.92 10.93
C ASN A 196 -18.47 -6.40 11.35
N SER A 197 -19.28 -7.25 10.70
CA SER A 197 -19.33 -8.71 10.90
C SER A 197 -18.12 -9.48 10.36
N LEU A 198 -17.30 -8.88 9.48
CA LEU A 198 -16.15 -9.57 8.87
C LEU A 198 -14.91 -9.67 9.77
N PHE A 199 -14.81 -8.85 10.84
CA PHE A 199 -13.63 -8.78 11.71
C PHE A 199 -13.95 -8.80 13.21
N PRO A 200 -14.65 -9.83 13.72
CA PRO A 200 -14.83 -9.97 15.16
C PRO A 200 -13.48 -10.29 15.85
N GLY A 201 -12.98 -9.35 16.67
CA GLY A 201 -11.76 -9.54 17.47
C GLY A 201 -10.46 -9.01 16.84
N SER A 202 -10.56 -8.10 15.87
CA SER A 202 -9.40 -7.40 15.29
C SER A 202 -8.77 -6.41 16.28
N THR A 203 -7.44 -6.37 16.27
CA THR A 203 -6.61 -5.49 17.10
C THR A 203 -6.23 -4.22 16.33
N SER A 204 -6.47 -3.08 16.94
CA SER A 204 -6.15 -1.75 16.44
C SER A 204 -4.81 -1.24 17.01
N LEU A 205 -4.26 -0.18 16.42
CA LEU A 205 -3.02 0.41 16.92
C LEU A 205 -3.19 0.93 18.37
N GLY A 206 -4.38 1.39 18.73
CA GLY A 206 -4.77 1.85 20.06
C GLY A 206 -4.81 0.74 21.12
N ASP A 207 -4.89 -0.53 20.71
CA ASP A 207 -4.82 -1.66 21.64
C ASP A 207 -3.37 -1.96 22.07
N ASN A 208 -2.39 -1.46 21.32
CA ASN A 208 -0.96 -1.71 21.56
C ASN A 208 -0.22 -0.44 22.05
N PHE A 209 -0.81 0.73 21.83
CA PHE A 209 -0.25 2.01 22.24
C PHE A 209 -1.33 2.93 22.81
N TYR A 210 -1.02 3.64 23.89
CA TYR A 210 -1.89 4.65 24.48
C TYR A 210 -1.18 6.00 24.59
N GLN A 211 -1.95 7.07 24.64
CA GLN A 211 -1.43 8.41 24.86
C GLN A 211 -1.50 8.77 26.35
N ASP A 212 -0.43 9.32 26.90
CA ASP A 212 -0.42 9.84 28.27
C ASP A 212 -1.04 11.25 28.35
N GLN A 213 -1.10 11.81 29.56
CA GLN A 213 -1.70 13.12 29.82
C GLN A 213 -0.95 14.29 29.14
N ASN A 214 0.28 14.07 28.67
CA ASN A 214 1.11 15.06 28.01
C ASN A 214 1.08 14.91 26.48
N GLY A 215 0.27 14.00 25.95
CA GLY A 215 0.22 13.71 24.52
C GLY A 215 1.34 12.78 24.05
N GLN A 216 2.16 12.24 24.97
CA GLN A 216 3.23 11.32 24.64
C GLN A 216 2.65 9.92 24.43
N LEU A 217 3.09 9.25 23.37
CA LEU A 217 2.69 7.88 23.10
C LEU A 217 3.53 6.91 23.90
N LEU A 218 2.85 6.03 24.61
CA LEU A 218 3.42 4.98 25.43
C LEU A 218 2.89 3.64 24.93
N ALA A 219 3.80 2.68 24.75
CA ALA A 219 3.40 1.31 24.53
C ALA A 219 2.65 0.79 25.77
N ILE A 220 1.55 0.06 25.58
CA ILE A 220 0.99 -0.71 26.68
C ILE A 220 2.03 -1.80 26.96
N ASN A 221 2.52 -1.88 28.21
CA ASN A 221 3.67 -2.73 28.55
C ASN A 221 3.52 -4.14 27.96
N ALA A 222 4.52 -4.51 27.16
CA ALA A 222 4.56 -5.61 26.19
C ALA A 222 3.80 -5.34 24.87
N LEU A 223 4.46 -4.62 23.94
CA LEU A 223 4.46 -5.11 22.54
C LEU A 223 4.71 -6.62 22.64
N PRO A 224 3.90 -7.49 22.00
CA PRO A 224 3.94 -8.93 22.23
C PRO A 224 5.39 -9.42 22.18
N VAL A 225 5.96 -9.60 23.38
CA VAL A 225 7.33 -10.09 23.53
C VAL A 225 7.23 -11.54 23.10
N SER A 226 7.95 -11.85 22.02
CA SER A 226 8.22 -13.20 21.52
C SER A 226 8.21 -14.23 22.66
N GLY A 227 7.10 -14.94 22.81
CA GLY A 227 6.82 -15.70 24.02
C GLY A 227 5.75 -16.75 23.80
N SER A 228 6.16 -17.85 23.17
CA SER A 228 5.60 -19.20 23.29
C SER A 228 4.11 -19.39 22.97
N PHE A 229 3.84 -19.85 21.75
CA PHE A 229 2.90 -20.95 21.55
C PHE A 229 3.42 -22.19 22.28
N SER A 230 3.02 -22.38 23.54
CA SER A 230 3.05 -23.70 24.17
C SER A 230 1.63 -24.20 24.32
N LEU A 231 1.25 -25.07 23.39
CA LEU A 231 0.38 -26.20 23.65
C LEU A 231 0.73 -26.84 25.00
N LEU A 232 -0.21 -26.85 25.94
CA LEU A 232 -0.45 -27.79 27.06
C LEU A 232 -1.41 -27.05 28.01
N GLY A 233 -2.55 -27.56 28.47
CA GLY A 233 -3.14 -28.87 28.43
C GLY A 233 -4.44 -28.78 29.22
N ILE A 234 -5.37 -29.65 28.88
CA ILE A 234 -6.56 -29.94 29.68
C ILE A 234 -6.13 -30.34 31.10
N GLY A 235 -6.65 -29.67 32.12
CA GLY A 235 -6.89 -30.26 33.44
C GLY A 235 -5.88 -30.02 34.58
N LEU A 236 -6.48 -29.78 35.75
CA LEU A 236 -6.08 -30.08 37.13
C LEU A 236 -5.68 -28.96 38.11
N ALA A 237 -6.35 -29.09 39.28
CA ALA A 237 -6.08 -28.59 40.63
C ALA A 237 -6.44 -27.10 40.89
N GLY A 238 -7.39 -26.73 41.76
CA GLY A 238 -7.86 -27.41 42.98
C GLY A 238 -6.91 -27.12 44.14
N PHE A 239 -7.43 -26.43 45.17
CA PHE A 239 -6.83 -26.11 46.48
C PHE A 239 -5.86 -24.91 46.56
N MET A 240 -6.34 -23.79 47.12
CA MET A 240 -6.15 -23.45 48.55
C MET A 240 -6.73 -22.07 48.86
N VAL A 241 -7.89 -22.03 49.51
CA VAL A 241 -8.28 -20.92 50.39
C VAL A 241 -8.45 -21.50 51.78
N MET A 242 -7.45 -21.32 52.63
CA MET A 242 -7.66 -21.34 54.08
C MET A 242 -6.99 -20.12 54.69
N ARG A 243 -7.84 -19.18 55.12
CA ARG A 243 -7.51 -18.01 55.92
C ARG A 243 -6.96 -18.47 57.28
N ARG A 244 -5.74 -18.04 57.61
CA ARG A 244 -5.22 -18.01 59.00
C ARG A 244 -5.69 -16.76 59.72
N ARG A 245 -6.21 -16.92 60.95
CA ARG A 245 -6.10 -16.06 62.17
C ARG A 245 -7.22 -16.50 63.14
N LYS A 246 -7.09 -16.59 64.45
CA LYS A 246 -5.98 -16.45 65.42
C LYS A 246 -6.55 -17.00 66.76
N ILE A 247 -5.68 -17.54 67.60
CA ILE A 247 -5.93 -18.12 68.95
C ILE A 247 -6.48 -17.08 69.95
N SER A 248 -7.32 -17.51 70.89
CA SER A 248 -7.37 -16.98 72.27
C SER A 248 -7.71 -18.08 73.29
N ASN A 249 -6.94 -18.09 74.37
CA ASN A 249 -6.99 -18.99 75.54
C ASN A 249 -8.17 -18.68 76.48
N SER A 250 -8.79 -19.70 77.06
CA SER A 250 -8.72 -20.12 78.48
C SER A 250 -9.80 -21.15 78.78
#